data_AF-I4VKY4-F1
#
_entry.id   AF-I4VKY4-F1
#
_cell.length_a   1.000
_cell.length_b   1.000
_cell.length_c   1.000
_cell.angle_alpha   90.00
_cell.angle_beta   90.00
_cell.angle_gamma   90.00
#
_symmetry.space_group_name_H-M   'P 1'
#
loop_
_entity.id
_entity.type
_entity.pdbx_description
1 polymer ?
#
loop_
_entity_poly.entity_id
_entity_poly.type
_entity_poly.pdbx_seq_one_letter_code
_entity_poly.pdbx_strand_id
1 'polypeptide(L)' 'PPVAAKPAELAAVGKAQFPSDAELAVNPRARSAVLRVAERLSAGGAA' A
#
# COMPACT_ATOMS: atom_id res chain seq x y z
N PRO A 1 9.00 1.21 32.64
CA PRO A 1 8.41 0.47 31.49
C PRO A 1 8.36 1.33 30.22
N PRO A 2 8.64 0.77 29.02
CA PRO A 2 8.54 1.52 27.77
C PRO A 2 7.09 1.74 27.35
N VAL A 3 6.75 2.96 26.96
CA VAL A 3 5.43 3.33 26.42
C VAL A 3 5.36 2.89 24.96
N ALA A 4 4.35 2.08 24.61
CA ALA A 4 4.12 1.69 23.22
C ALA A 4 3.68 2.90 22.39
N ALA A 5 4.37 3.16 21.27
CA ALA A 5 3.99 4.20 20.34
C ALA A 5 2.67 3.86 19.64
N LYS A 6 1.78 4.84 19.48
CA LYS A 6 0.53 4.66 18.73
C LYS A 6 0.85 4.40 17.25
N PRO A 7 0.18 3.44 16.60
CA PRO A 7 0.34 3.20 15.17
C PRO A 7 -0.03 4.45 14.37
N ALA A 8 0.68 4.70 13.27
CA ALA A 8 0.41 5.83 12.39
C ALA A 8 -0.93 5.64 11.67
N GLU A 9 -1.71 6.71 11.56
CA GLU A 9 -2.91 6.74 10.72
C GLU A 9 -2.51 6.74 9.24
N LEU A 10 -3.12 5.86 8.46
CA LEU A 10 -2.83 5.68 7.05
C LEU A 10 -4.11 5.84 6.22
N ALA A 11 -4.05 6.59 5.14
CA ALA A 11 -5.12 6.68 4.14
C ALA A 11 -4.77 5.84 2.91
N ALA A 12 -5.70 5.01 2.45
CA ALA A 12 -5.49 4.20 1.25
C ALA A 12 -5.49 5.10 0.00
N VAL A 13 -4.52 4.88 -0.89
CA VAL A 13 -4.39 5.60 -2.15
C VAL A 13 -4.91 4.72 -3.28
N GLY A 14 -6.07 5.09 -3.83
CA GLY A 14 -6.68 4.39 -4.97
C GLY A 14 -7.13 2.97 -4.67
N LYS A 15 -7.19 2.13 -5.71
CA LYS A 15 -7.57 0.71 -5.63
C LYS A 15 -6.33 -0.18 -5.70
N ALA A 16 -6.49 -1.44 -5.30
CA ALA A 16 -5.47 -2.46 -5.52
C ALA A 16 -5.10 -2.54 -7.01
N GLN A 17 -3.79 -2.61 -7.27
CA GLN A 17 -3.23 -2.76 -8.61
C GLN A 17 -2.85 -4.22 -8.84
N PHE A 18 -3.23 -4.73 -10.01
CA PHE A 18 -2.92 -6.07 -10.47
C PHE A 18 -1.92 -5.99 -11.64
N PRO A 19 -1.11 -7.04 -11.86
CA PRO A 19 -0.23 -7.12 -13.02
C PRO A 19 -1.01 -7.01 -14.32
N SER A 20 -0.37 -6.46 -15.34
CA SER A 20 -0.93 -6.44 -16.70
C SER A 20 -0.75 -7.79 -17.40
N ASP A 21 -1.54 -8.06 -18.44
CA ASP A 21 -1.42 -9.29 -19.23
C ASP A 21 -0.02 -9.45 -19.85
N ALA A 22 0.59 -8.33 -20.29
CA ALA A 22 1.95 -8.32 -20.84
C ALA A 22 2.99 -8.72 -19.77
N GLU A 23 2.83 -8.25 -18.54
CA GLU A 23 3.69 -8.62 -17.42
C GLU A 23 3.53 -10.10 -17.05
N LEU A 24 2.30 -10.62 -17.06
CA LEU A 24 2.03 -12.04 -16.78
C LEU A 24 2.66 -12.96 -17.82
N ALA A 25 2.73 -12.53 -19.08
CA ALA A 25 3.34 -13.30 -20.16
C ALA A 25 4.86 -13.48 -19.98
N VAL A 26 5.56 -12.44 -19.49
CA VAL A 26 7.02 -12.48 -19.27
C VAL A 26 7.40 -12.93 -17.86
N ASN A 27 6.50 -12.77 -16.88
CA ASN A 27 6.70 -13.17 -15.49
C ASN A 27 5.49 -13.94 -14.93
N PRO A 28 5.41 -15.27 -15.15
CA PRO A 28 4.31 -16.09 -14.64
C PRO A 28 4.18 -16.10 -13.11
N ARG A 29 5.23 -15.77 -12.34
CA ARG A 29 5.16 -15.69 -10.87
C ARG A 29 4.38 -14.46 -10.39
N ALA A 30 4.18 -13.45 -11.23
CA ALA A 30 3.40 -12.26 -10.87
C ALA A 30 1.89 -12.52 -10.79
N ARG A 31 1.37 -13.67 -11.25
CA ARG A 31 -0.08 -13.97 -11.36
C ARG A 31 -0.92 -13.69 -10.10
N SER A 32 -0.33 -13.81 -8.92
CA SER A 32 -1.01 -13.55 -7.63
C SER A 32 -0.54 -12.27 -6.93
N ALA A 33 0.28 -11.44 -7.58
CA ALA A 33 0.76 -10.20 -6.99
C ALA A 33 -0.37 -9.18 -6.89
N VAL A 34 -0.42 -8.46 -5.76
CA VAL A 34 -1.38 -7.39 -5.53
C VAL A 34 -0.68 -6.23 -4.83
N LEU A 35 -0.57 -5.09 -5.51
CA LEU A 35 0.03 -3.88 -4.96
C LEU A 35 -1.05 -3.01 -4.31
N ARG A 36 -0.79 -2.57 -3.07
CA ARG A 36 -1.64 -1.63 -2.32
C ARG A 36 -0.76 -0.51 -1.81
N VAL A 37 -1.24 0.71 -1.94
CA VAL A 37 -0.53 1.92 -1.52
C VAL A 37 -1.38 2.64 -0.49
N ALA A 38 -0.71 3.16 0.53
CA ALA A 38 -1.31 4.05 1.50
C ALA A 38 -0.34 5.20 1.79
N GLU A 39 -0.87 6.36 2.06
CA GLU A 39 -0.13 7.52 2.55
C GLU A 39 -0.29 7.65 4.06
N ARG A 40 0.74 8.19 4.72
CA ARG A 40 0.68 8.47 6.15
C ARG A 40 -0.03 9.79 6.38
N LEU A 41 -1.09 9.75 7.18
CA LEU A 41 -1.73 10.96 7.65
C LEU A 41 -0.87 11.57 8.75
N SER A 42 -0.51 12.84 8.58
CA SER A 42 0.08 13.63 9.66
C SER A 42 -0.89 13.65 10.84
N ALA A 43 -0.39 13.52 12.07
CA ALA A 43 -1.20 13.54 13.31
C ALA A 43 -1.84 14.92 13.63
N GLY A 44 -1.93 15.79 12.64
CA GLY A 44 -2.60 17.07 12.63
C GLY A 44 -2.70 17.51 11.18
N GLY A 45 -3.93 17.67 10.70
CA GLY A 45 -4.20 18.11 9.34
C GLY A 45 -3.48 19.43 9.02
N ALA A 46 -2.83 19.44 7.86
CA ALA A 46 -2.46 20.63 7.10
C ALA A 46 -2.21 20.12 5.67
N ALA A 47 -2.87 20.59 4.62
CA ALA A 47 -3.49 21.90 4.37
C ALA A 47 -4.98 21.84 4.02
#